data_AF-Q2PK04-F1
#
_entry.id   AF-Q2PK04-F1
#
_cell.length_a   1.000
_cell.length_b   1.000
_cell.length_c   1.000
_cell.angle_alpha   90.00
_cell.angle_beta   90.00
_cell.angle_gamma   90.00
#
_symmetry.space_group_name_H-M   'P 1'
#
loop_
_entity.id
_entity.type
_entity.pdbx_description
1 polymer ?
#
loop_
_entity_poly.entity_id
_entity_poly.type
_entity_poly.pdbx_seq_one_letter_code
_entity_poly.pdbx_strand_id
1 'polypeptide(L)'
;ASRNDCTIDKFRRKNCPSCRLRKCYEAGMTLGARKLKKLGNLKAQEELEGSPSQGDGREMTPNMSLTQLEGYSCQPIFLNVLEAIEPVVVCAGHDNNQPDSFAVLLSSLNELGERQLVHVVKWAKALPGFRNLHVSDQMTVIQYSWMGLMIFAMGWRSFKNVNSRMLYFAPDLVFNEYRMHKSRMYSQCVRMRHLSQEFGWLQITPEEFLCMKA
;
A
#
# COMPACT_ATOMS: atom_id res chain seq x y z
N ALA A 1 7.61 45.97 1.65
CA ALA A 1 7.89 45.00 0.56
C ALA A 1 6.69 44.06 0.46
N SER A 2 6.17 43.85 -0.75
CA SER A 2 5.04 42.96 -1.00
C SER A 2 5.35 41.53 -0.53
N ARG A 3 4.33 40.81 -0.08
CA ARG A 3 4.42 39.40 0.33
C ARG A 3 5.04 38.62 -0.83
N ASN A 4 6.10 37.86 -0.58
CA ASN A 4 6.85 37.05 -1.56
C ASN A 4 7.77 37.80 -2.55
N ASP A 5 8.08 39.08 -2.35
CA ASP A 5 9.03 39.81 -3.19
C ASP A 5 10.16 40.49 -2.39
N CYS A 6 10.90 39.68 -1.62
CA CYS A 6 12.07 40.18 -0.90
C CYS A 6 13.21 40.49 -1.87
N THR A 7 13.85 41.65 -1.70
CA THR A 7 15.10 41.97 -2.40
C THR A 7 16.21 41.01 -1.96
N ILE A 8 16.81 40.30 -2.92
CA ILE A 8 17.92 39.36 -2.69
C ILE A 8 19.23 40.02 -3.09
N ASP A 9 20.05 40.40 -2.12
CA ASP A 9 21.40 40.94 -2.30
C ASP A 9 22.43 40.19 -1.43
N LYS A 10 23.70 40.60 -1.48
CA LYS A 10 24.81 39.95 -0.75
C LYS A 10 24.55 39.83 0.77
N PHE A 11 23.87 40.79 1.36
CA PHE A 11 23.65 40.90 2.80
C PHE A 11 22.33 40.27 3.23
N ARG A 12 21.27 40.39 2.42
CA ARG A 12 19.90 39.97 2.75
C ARG A 12 19.50 38.62 2.18
N ARG A 13 20.33 37.98 1.33
CA ARG A 13 20.05 36.66 0.75
C ARG A 13 19.77 35.54 1.76
N LYS A 14 20.20 35.69 3.02
CA LYS A 14 19.93 34.71 4.09
C LYS A 14 18.60 34.95 4.80
N ASN A 15 17.98 36.12 4.64
CA ASN A 15 16.80 36.53 5.40
C ASN A 15 15.51 35.87 4.86
N CYS A 16 15.49 35.45 3.60
CA CYS A 16 14.33 34.77 3.01
C CYS A 16 14.79 33.65 2.05
N PRO A 17 14.90 32.40 2.54
CA PRO A 17 15.24 31.24 1.72
C PRO A 17 14.28 31.04 0.55
N SER A 18 12.97 31.27 0.74
CA SER A 18 11.94 31.07 -0.28
C SER A 18 12.10 32.02 -1.47
N CYS A 19 12.25 33.34 -1.23
CA CYS A 19 12.47 34.31 -2.30
C CYS A 19 13.82 34.10 -3.01
N ARG A 20 14.85 33.67 -2.27
CA ARG A 20 16.15 33.32 -2.86
C ARG A 20 16.02 32.13 -3.81
N LEU A 21 15.35 31.05 -3.38
CA LEU A 21 15.16 29.86 -4.21
C LEU A 21 14.36 30.18 -5.47
N ARG A 22 13.30 30.98 -5.37
CA ARG A 22 12.53 31.47 -6.52
C ARG A 22 13.42 32.19 -7.54
N LYS A 23 14.25 33.15 -7.09
CA LYS A 23 15.19 33.86 -7.98
C LYS A 23 16.24 32.93 -8.60
N CYS A 24 16.64 31.85 -7.90
CA CYS A 24 17.51 30.82 -8.49
C CYS A 24 16.82 30.10 -9.66
N TYR A 25 15.53 29.75 -9.54
CA TYR A 25 14.76 29.15 -10.63
C TYR A 25 14.52 30.13 -11.79
N GLU A 26 14.21 31.40 -11.51
CA GLU A 26 14.08 32.46 -12.53
C GLU A 26 15.38 32.68 -13.30
N ALA A 27 16.54 32.49 -12.64
CA ALA A 27 17.85 32.52 -13.28
C ALA A 27 18.20 31.23 -14.05
N GLY A 28 17.27 30.28 -14.18
CA GLY A 28 17.45 29.03 -14.94
C GLY A 28 18.18 27.92 -14.19
N MET A 29 18.37 28.02 -12.86
CA MET A 29 19.01 26.94 -12.09
C MET A 29 18.06 25.76 -11.93
N THR A 30 18.51 24.55 -12.27
CA THR A 30 17.74 23.31 -12.04
C THR A 30 18.33 22.53 -10.86
N LEU A 31 17.48 21.78 -10.16
CA LEU A 31 17.91 20.94 -9.02
C LEU A 31 18.82 19.78 -9.45
N GLY A 32 18.85 19.44 -10.74
CA GLY A 32 19.54 18.25 -11.28
C GLY A 32 21.08 18.37 -11.36
N ALA A 33 21.67 19.55 -11.18
CA ALA A 33 23.12 19.73 -11.31
C ALA A 33 23.93 19.22 -10.11
N ARG A 34 23.28 18.83 -9.00
CA ARG A 34 23.97 18.23 -7.84
C ARG A 34 23.93 16.72 -7.95
N LYS A 35 24.97 16.12 -8.53
CA LYS A 35 25.32 14.72 -8.21
C LYS A 35 25.38 14.61 -6.70
N LEU A 36 24.55 13.75 -6.12
CA LEU A 36 24.47 13.44 -4.70
C LEU A 36 25.81 12.78 -4.26
N LYS A 37 26.86 13.58 -4.04
CA LYS A 37 28.11 13.11 -3.43
C LYS A 37 27.93 13.02 -1.91
N LYS A 38 27.38 11.90 -1.44
CA LYS A 38 27.73 11.18 -0.20
C LYS A 38 26.57 10.27 0.25
N LEU A 39 26.61 9.02 -0.22
CA LEU A 39 26.47 7.88 0.68
C LEU A 39 27.69 7.01 0.42
N GLY A 40 28.71 7.16 1.27
CA GLY A 40 29.93 6.36 1.19
C GLY A 40 29.77 5.03 1.90
N ASN A 41 30.42 4.01 1.34
CA ASN A 41 30.88 2.77 1.95
C ASN A 41 29.92 1.58 2.03
N LEU A 42 29.75 0.88 0.92
CA LEU A 42 30.01 -0.57 0.88
C LEU A 42 30.93 -0.83 -0.33
N LYS A 43 32.16 -1.25 -0.04
CA LYS A 43 33.20 -1.59 -1.03
C LYS A 43 32.75 -2.82 -1.84
N ALA A 44 32.63 -2.68 -3.16
CA ALA A 44 32.83 -3.80 -4.08
C ALA A 44 34.24 -3.63 -4.66
N GLN A 45 35.14 -4.46 -4.16
CA GLN A 45 36.47 -4.70 -4.69
C GLN A 45 36.29 -5.68 -5.85
N GLU A 46 36.76 -5.33 -7.03
CA GLU A 46 37.64 -6.20 -7.82
C GLU A 46 38.25 -5.44 -9.00
N GLU A 47 39.52 -5.75 -9.22
CA GLU A 47 40.50 -5.01 -9.99
C GLU A 47 40.46 -5.32 -11.48
N LEU A 48 41.16 -4.45 -12.22
CA LEU A 48 41.48 -4.51 -13.62
C LEU A 48 42.19 -5.82 -14.04
N GLU A 49 41.96 -6.29 -15.27
CA GLU A 49 42.91 -6.19 -16.41
C GLU A 49 42.56 -7.19 -17.54
N GLY A 50 42.79 -6.78 -18.81
CA GLY A 50 43.08 -7.72 -19.91
C GLY A 50 42.29 -7.51 -21.21
N SER A 51 42.96 -6.93 -22.22
CA SER A 51 42.47 -6.50 -23.54
C SER A 51 42.35 -7.66 -24.60
N PRO A 52 42.27 -7.40 -25.92
CA PRO A 52 41.04 -7.47 -26.74
C PRO A 52 41.07 -8.53 -27.86
N SER A 53 39.92 -8.95 -28.38
CA SER A 53 39.86 -9.59 -29.71
C SER A 53 38.47 -9.53 -30.36
N GLN A 54 38.53 -9.39 -31.68
CA GLN A 54 37.50 -9.07 -32.67
C GLN A 54 36.42 -10.14 -32.82
N GLY A 55 35.24 -9.75 -33.33
CA GLY A 55 34.41 -10.66 -34.13
C GLY A 55 32.90 -10.51 -34.00
N ASP A 56 32.35 -9.74 -34.93
CA ASP A 56 31.08 -10.00 -35.63
C ASP A 56 29.74 -9.58 -35.00
N GLY A 57 28.92 -8.98 -35.86
CA GLY A 57 27.71 -8.25 -35.53
C GLY A 57 26.51 -9.12 -35.22
N ARG A 58 25.70 -8.66 -34.25
CA ARG A 58 24.27 -8.95 -34.15
C ARG A 58 23.62 -7.83 -33.34
N GLU A 59 22.70 -7.12 -33.99
CA GLU A 59 21.81 -6.16 -33.34
C GLU A 59 20.99 -6.90 -32.25
N MET A 60 21.14 -6.48 -31.00
CA MET A 60 20.39 -7.00 -29.87
C MET A 60 19.51 -5.86 -29.34
N THR A 61 18.20 -6.01 -29.55
CA THR A 61 17.17 -5.23 -28.86
C THR A 61 17.37 -5.34 -27.35
N PRO A 62 17.13 -4.28 -26.56
CA PRO A 62 17.29 -4.38 -25.11
C PRO A 62 16.11 -5.17 -24.53
N ASN A 63 16.28 -6.49 -24.45
CA ASN A 63 15.50 -7.32 -23.56
C ASN A 63 15.79 -6.85 -22.13
N MET A 64 14.82 -6.18 -21.52
CA MET A 64 14.75 -5.99 -20.08
C MET A 64 14.51 -7.37 -19.47
N SER A 65 15.59 -8.15 -19.33
CA SER A 65 15.56 -9.38 -18.55
C SER A 65 15.42 -8.98 -17.09
N LEU A 66 14.21 -9.17 -16.57
CA LEU A 66 13.94 -9.21 -15.14
C LEU A 66 14.92 -10.22 -14.54
N THR A 67 15.94 -9.72 -13.86
CA THR A 67 16.82 -10.57 -13.07
C THR A 67 15.94 -11.25 -12.04
N GLN A 68 15.85 -12.56 -12.17
CA GLN A 68 15.11 -13.48 -11.35
C GLN A 68 15.21 -13.06 -9.88
N LEU A 69 14.10 -12.64 -9.30
CA LEU A 69 13.99 -12.19 -7.91
C LEU A 69 14.02 -13.42 -6.97
N GLU A 70 14.99 -14.30 -7.14
CA GLU A 70 15.28 -15.42 -6.25
C GLU A 70 15.92 -14.87 -4.98
N GLY A 71 15.12 -14.53 -3.97
CA GLY A 71 15.69 -14.10 -2.69
C GLY A 71 14.75 -13.56 -1.63
N TYR A 72 13.52 -13.17 -1.98
CA TYR A 72 12.53 -12.78 -0.96
C TYR A 72 11.69 -13.99 -0.55
N SER A 73 12.34 -15.08 -0.14
CA SER A 73 11.63 -16.09 0.66
C SER A 73 11.33 -15.41 2.00
N CYS A 74 10.06 -15.11 2.23
CA CYS A 74 9.61 -14.61 3.51
C CYS A 74 10.00 -15.66 4.56
N GLN A 75 10.92 -15.31 5.48
CA GLN A 75 11.48 -16.26 6.44
C GLN A 75 10.32 -16.99 7.16
N PRO A 76 10.38 -18.33 7.35
CA PRO A 76 9.26 -19.09 7.93
C PRO A 76 8.79 -18.53 9.28
N ILE A 77 9.71 -17.99 10.07
CA ILE A 77 9.44 -17.36 11.36
C ILE A 77 8.53 -16.14 11.20
N PHE A 78 8.74 -15.32 10.17
CA PHE A 78 7.94 -14.13 9.92
C PHE A 78 6.53 -14.49 9.48
N LEU A 79 6.38 -15.49 8.60
CA LEU A 79 5.07 -16.01 8.20
C LEU A 79 4.26 -16.54 9.40
N ASN A 80 4.91 -17.32 10.28
CA ASN A 80 4.26 -17.82 11.49
C ASN A 80 3.79 -16.68 12.41
N VAL A 81 4.58 -15.60 12.52
CA VAL A 81 4.16 -14.41 13.28
C VAL A 81 2.95 -13.75 12.63
N LEU A 82 2.97 -13.55 11.29
CA LEU A 82 1.86 -12.93 10.57
C LEU A 82 0.56 -13.73 10.71
N GLU A 83 0.63 -15.05 10.64
CA GLU A 83 -0.51 -15.93 10.85
C GLU A 83 -1.04 -15.83 12.29
N ALA A 84 -0.14 -15.83 13.28
CA ALA A 84 -0.52 -15.78 14.69
C ALA A 84 -1.17 -14.45 15.11
N ILE A 85 -0.87 -13.35 14.43
CA ILE A 85 -1.45 -12.03 14.72
C ILE A 85 -2.70 -11.73 13.90
N GLU A 86 -3.12 -12.63 13.00
CA GLU A 86 -4.24 -12.37 12.09
C GLU A 86 -5.50 -11.94 12.86
N PRO A 87 -6.16 -10.83 12.47
CA PRO A 87 -7.37 -10.37 13.14
C PRO A 87 -8.48 -11.42 13.12
N VAL A 88 -9.08 -11.66 14.29
CA VAL A 88 -10.31 -12.44 14.39
C VAL A 88 -11.40 -11.79 13.55
N VAL A 89 -12.19 -12.62 12.86
CA VAL A 89 -13.36 -12.16 12.10
C VAL A 89 -14.43 -11.65 13.07
N VAL A 90 -14.89 -10.42 12.83
CA VAL A 90 -15.92 -9.75 13.64
C VAL A 90 -17.25 -9.76 12.90
N CYS A 91 -18.34 -10.00 13.63
CA CYS A 91 -19.70 -9.89 13.10
C CYS A 91 -20.16 -8.43 12.97
N ALA A 92 -21.03 -8.17 12.00
CA ALA A 92 -21.63 -6.86 11.79
C ALA A 92 -22.75 -6.53 12.80
N GLY A 93 -23.32 -7.55 13.45
CA GLY A 93 -24.56 -7.41 14.24
C GLY A 93 -25.79 -7.27 13.36
N HIS A 94 -25.74 -7.76 12.12
CA HIS A 94 -26.81 -7.55 11.14
C HIS A 94 -27.96 -8.54 11.34
N ASP A 95 -29.16 -8.01 11.57
CA ASP A 95 -30.36 -8.82 11.71
C ASP A 95 -30.95 -9.21 10.35
N ASN A 96 -30.66 -10.44 9.91
CA ASN A 96 -31.15 -10.98 8.64
C ASN A 96 -32.66 -11.28 8.64
N ASN A 97 -33.36 -11.15 9.78
CA ASN A 97 -34.82 -11.32 9.83
C ASN A 97 -35.58 -10.04 9.43
N GLN A 98 -34.88 -8.90 9.34
CA GLN A 98 -35.47 -7.64 8.92
C GLN A 98 -35.27 -7.41 7.42
N PRO A 99 -36.19 -6.70 6.74
CA PRO A 99 -36.04 -6.41 5.33
C PRO A 99 -34.86 -5.46 5.10
N ASP A 100 -34.01 -5.82 4.14
CA ASP A 100 -32.87 -5.00 3.74
C ASP A 100 -33.34 -3.62 3.26
N SER A 101 -32.75 -2.57 3.83
CA SER A 101 -32.86 -1.20 3.34
C SER A 101 -31.47 -0.58 3.21
N PHE A 102 -31.35 0.46 2.39
CA PHE A 102 -30.09 1.20 2.26
C PHE A 102 -29.54 1.65 3.63
N ALA A 103 -30.42 2.20 4.48
CA ALA A 103 -30.04 2.70 5.79
C ALA A 103 -29.54 1.57 6.72
N VAL A 104 -30.24 0.44 6.76
CA VAL A 104 -29.86 -0.71 7.61
C VAL A 104 -28.53 -1.31 7.16
N LEU A 105 -28.34 -1.50 5.85
CA LEU A 105 -27.10 -2.03 5.30
C LEU A 105 -25.92 -1.08 5.56
N LEU A 106 -26.11 0.22 5.37
CA LEU A 106 -25.06 1.21 5.63
C LEU A 106 -24.72 1.32 7.12
N SER A 107 -25.72 1.28 8.02
CA SER A 107 -25.48 1.24 9.46
C SER A 107 -24.67 0.00 9.86
N SER A 108 -25.06 -1.17 9.35
CA SER A 108 -24.36 -2.44 9.61
C SER A 108 -22.90 -2.39 9.12
N LEU A 109 -22.65 -1.79 7.95
CA LEU A 109 -21.30 -1.60 7.41
C LEU A 109 -20.46 -0.61 8.25
N ASN A 110 -21.04 0.50 8.69
CA ASN A 110 -20.35 1.49 9.51
C ASN A 110 -19.96 0.91 10.87
N GLU A 111 -20.90 0.25 11.54
CA GLU A 111 -20.65 -0.42 12.82
C GLU A 111 -19.60 -1.53 12.69
N LEU A 112 -19.66 -2.32 11.60
CA LEU A 112 -18.63 -3.30 11.31
C LEU A 112 -17.26 -2.63 11.10
N GLY A 113 -17.21 -1.52 10.36
CA GLY A 113 -15.98 -0.77 10.10
C GLY A 113 -15.34 -0.24 11.39
N GLU A 114 -16.14 0.32 12.30
CA GLU A 114 -15.67 0.78 13.61
C GLU A 114 -15.04 -0.36 14.42
N ARG A 115 -15.72 -1.51 14.50
CA ARG A 115 -15.22 -2.69 15.21
C ARG A 115 -13.94 -3.21 14.55
N GLN A 116 -13.94 -3.38 13.23
CA GLN A 116 -12.77 -3.85 12.49
C GLN A 116 -11.57 -2.90 12.65
N LEU A 117 -11.78 -1.59 12.75
CA LEU A 117 -10.69 -0.62 12.88
C LEU A 117 -9.91 -0.83 14.18
N VAL A 118 -10.61 -1.16 15.28
CA VAL A 118 -9.96 -1.52 16.54
C VAL A 118 -9.04 -2.74 16.36
N HIS A 119 -9.47 -3.73 15.59
CA HIS A 119 -8.66 -4.91 15.29
C HIS A 119 -7.49 -4.61 14.34
N VAL A 120 -7.67 -3.74 13.33
CA VAL A 120 -6.59 -3.29 12.45
C VAL A 120 -5.50 -2.56 13.25
N VAL A 121 -5.87 -1.69 14.18
CA VAL A 121 -4.91 -0.99 15.06
C VAL A 121 -4.16 -1.98 15.95
N LYS A 122 -4.86 -2.98 16.52
CA LYS A 122 -4.23 -4.04 17.34
C LYS A 122 -3.26 -4.88 16.51
N TRP A 123 -3.65 -5.27 15.30
CA TRP A 123 -2.84 -6.03 14.36
C TRP A 123 -1.61 -5.25 13.91
N ALA A 124 -1.77 -3.99 13.52
CA ALA A 124 -0.64 -3.13 13.13
C ALA A 124 0.38 -3.01 14.28
N LYS A 125 -0.08 -2.85 15.52
CA LYS A 125 0.80 -2.83 16.70
C LYS A 125 1.48 -4.17 16.99
N ALA A 126 1.00 -5.28 16.44
CA ALA A 126 1.59 -6.61 16.60
C ALA A 126 2.57 -6.95 15.47
N LEU A 127 2.55 -6.21 14.36
CA LEU A 127 3.51 -6.38 13.27
C LEU A 127 4.95 -6.11 13.74
N PRO A 128 5.91 -6.98 13.38
CA PRO A 128 7.32 -6.74 13.64
C PRO A 128 7.78 -5.40 13.05
N GLY A 129 8.45 -4.58 13.85
CA GLY A 129 8.99 -3.29 13.40
C GLY A 129 8.01 -2.11 13.42
N PHE A 130 6.69 -2.32 13.42
CA PHE A 130 5.73 -1.21 13.37
C PHE A 130 5.83 -0.27 14.59
N ARG A 131 6.03 -0.82 15.79
CA ARG A 131 6.21 -0.02 17.02
C ARG A 131 7.51 0.77 17.07
N ASN A 132 8.48 0.46 16.20
CA ASN A 132 9.74 1.18 16.12
C ASN A 132 9.60 2.50 15.34
N LEU A 133 8.50 2.67 14.60
CA LEU A 133 8.17 3.92 13.94
C LEU A 133 7.79 4.99 14.97
N HIS A 134 8.03 6.26 14.63
CA HIS A 134 7.56 7.37 15.46
C HIS A 134 6.02 7.33 15.57
N VAL A 135 5.46 7.74 16.71
CA VAL A 135 4.00 7.66 16.96
C VAL A 135 3.21 8.42 15.89
N SER A 136 3.73 9.55 15.40
CA SER A 136 3.11 10.29 14.29
C SER A 136 3.04 9.47 13.00
N ASP A 137 4.07 8.66 12.71
CA ASP A 137 4.14 7.83 11.51
C ASP A 137 3.23 6.61 11.65
N GLN A 138 3.18 5.99 12.84
CA GLN A 138 2.22 4.92 13.14
C GLN A 138 0.78 5.37 12.89
N MET A 139 0.42 6.57 13.37
CA MET A 139 -0.92 7.14 13.15
C MET A 139 -1.17 7.43 11.67
N THR A 140 -0.18 8.01 10.98
CA THR A 140 -0.27 8.34 9.54
C THR A 140 -0.49 7.08 8.71
N VAL A 141 0.33 6.05 8.90
CA VAL A 141 0.22 4.78 8.16
C VAL A 141 -1.17 4.18 8.34
N ILE A 142 -1.67 4.09 9.57
CA ILE A 142 -3.02 3.54 9.83
C ILE A 142 -4.09 4.41 9.17
N GLN A 143 -4.05 5.74 9.32
CA GLN A 143 -5.05 6.67 8.79
C GLN A 143 -5.20 6.56 7.26
N TYR A 144 -4.10 6.37 6.54
CA TYR A 144 -4.13 6.28 5.07
C TYR A 144 -4.39 4.86 4.53
N SER A 145 -4.17 3.81 5.33
CA SER A 145 -4.23 2.43 4.83
C SER A 145 -5.43 1.60 5.33
N TRP A 146 -6.05 1.96 6.45
CA TRP A 146 -7.00 1.07 7.14
C TRP A 146 -8.15 0.58 6.25
N MET A 147 -8.74 1.47 5.43
CA MET A 147 -9.85 1.11 4.55
C MET A 147 -9.41 0.18 3.43
N GLY A 148 -8.21 0.42 2.87
CA GLY A 148 -7.61 -0.46 1.87
C GLY A 148 -7.34 -1.85 2.44
N LEU A 149 -6.78 -1.92 3.65
CA LEU A 149 -6.54 -3.18 4.37
C LEU A 149 -7.84 -3.94 4.64
N MET A 150 -8.91 -3.25 5.06
CA MET A 150 -10.21 -3.88 5.27
C MET A 150 -10.80 -4.44 3.98
N ILE A 151 -10.73 -3.69 2.87
CA ILE A 151 -11.22 -4.14 1.56
C ILE A 151 -10.39 -5.33 1.07
N PHE A 152 -9.06 -5.28 1.23
CA PHE A 152 -8.15 -6.35 0.87
C PHE A 152 -8.45 -7.64 1.63
N ALA A 153 -8.57 -7.54 2.96
CA ALA A 153 -8.94 -8.68 3.81
C ALA A 153 -10.37 -9.19 3.51
N MET A 154 -11.32 -8.30 3.23
CA MET A 154 -12.68 -8.67 2.81
C MET A 154 -12.69 -9.40 1.47
N GLY A 155 -11.91 -8.94 0.50
CA GLY A 155 -11.74 -9.61 -0.80
C GLY A 155 -11.17 -11.02 -0.64
N TRP A 156 -10.19 -11.20 0.25
CA TRP A 156 -9.64 -12.52 0.56
C TRP A 156 -10.68 -13.46 1.18
N ARG A 157 -11.46 -12.97 2.16
CA ARG A 157 -12.57 -13.75 2.73
C ARG A 157 -13.64 -14.09 1.69
N SER A 158 -13.93 -13.16 0.78
CA SER A 158 -14.91 -13.37 -0.30
C SER A 158 -14.47 -14.47 -1.26
N PHE A 159 -13.17 -14.51 -1.56
CA PHE A 159 -12.54 -15.57 -2.35
C PHE A 159 -12.61 -16.93 -1.65
N LYS A 160 -12.20 -17.00 -0.37
CA LYS A 160 -12.13 -18.26 0.37
C LYS A 160 -13.49 -18.82 0.78
N ASN A 161 -14.47 -17.97 1.11
CA ASN A 161 -15.67 -18.41 1.81
C ASN A 161 -16.93 -18.48 0.93
N VAL A 162 -17.05 -17.70 -0.16
CA VAL A 162 -18.35 -17.49 -0.83
C VAL A 162 -18.31 -17.35 -2.36
N ASN A 163 -17.37 -17.98 -3.09
CA ASN A 163 -17.31 -18.08 -4.57
C ASN A 163 -16.85 -16.84 -5.38
N SER A 164 -16.22 -15.84 -4.75
CA SER A 164 -15.72 -14.59 -5.39
C SER A 164 -16.74 -13.73 -6.13
N ARG A 165 -18.02 -14.14 -6.23
CA ARG A 165 -19.11 -13.32 -6.81
C ARG A 165 -19.91 -12.58 -5.75
N MET A 166 -19.84 -13.01 -4.50
CA MET A 166 -20.42 -12.32 -3.34
C MET A 166 -19.33 -11.61 -2.53
N LEU A 167 -19.71 -10.60 -1.76
CA LEU A 167 -18.79 -9.90 -0.85
C LEU A 167 -19.05 -10.33 0.60
N TYR A 168 -18.06 -10.99 1.20
CA TYR A 168 -18.08 -11.46 2.59
C TYR A 168 -17.55 -10.38 3.53
N PHE A 169 -18.39 -9.40 3.88
CA PHE A 169 -17.99 -8.36 4.83
C PHE A 169 -17.81 -8.96 6.23
N ALA A 170 -18.79 -9.76 6.67
CA ALA A 170 -18.81 -10.49 7.94
C ALA A 170 -19.67 -11.77 7.82
N PRO A 171 -19.61 -12.72 8.77
CA PRO A 171 -20.41 -13.95 8.73
C PRO A 171 -21.92 -13.72 8.62
N ASP A 172 -22.41 -12.65 9.24
CA ASP A 172 -23.81 -12.22 9.28
C ASP A 172 -24.14 -11.14 8.25
N LEU A 173 -23.16 -10.68 7.46
CA LEU A 173 -23.33 -9.63 6.46
C LEU A 173 -22.59 -9.99 5.16
N VAL A 174 -23.25 -10.81 4.34
CA VAL A 174 -22.77 -11.16 3.00
C VAL A 174 -23.61 -10.43 1.96
N PHE A 175 -22.95 -9.73 1.03
CA PHE A 175 -23.60 -9.01 -0.06
C PHE A 175 -23.62 -9.88 -1.31
N ASN A 176 -24.82 -10.28 -1.71
CA ASN A 176 -25.12 -10.76 -3.05
C ASN A 176 -25.43 -9.57 -3.98
N GLU A 177 -25.75 -9.86 -5.25
CA GLU A 177 -26.09 -8.85 -6.26
C GLU A 177 -27.26 -7.95 -5.84
N TYR A 178 -28.29 -8.53 -5.20
CA TYR A 178 -29.42 -7.78 -4.65
C TYR A 178 -28.97 -6.75 -3.60
N ARG A 179 -28.21 -7.17 -2.58
CA ARG A 179 -27.71 -6.27 -1.52
C ARG A 179 -26.77 -5.21 -2.05
N MET A 180 -25.96 -5.53 -3.06
CA MET A 180 -25.08 -4.55 -3.71
C MET A 180 -25.87 -3.42 -4.40
N HIS A 181 -26.99 -3.75 -5.05
CA HIS A 181 -27.89 -2.72 -5.60
C HIS A 181 -28.62 -1.96 -4.50
N LYS A 182 -29.12 -2.67 -3.49
CA LYS A 182 -29.89 -2.06 -2.39
C LYS A 182 -29.06 -1.10 -1.54
N SER A 183 -27.76 -1.37 -1.37
CA SER A 183 -26.83 -0.52 -0.63
C SER A 183 -26.47 0.79 -1.33
N ARG A 184 -26.90 1.00 -2.59
CA ARG A 184 -26.48 2.15 -3.44
C ARG A 184 -24.96 2.27 -3.63
N MET A 185 -24.20 1.24 -3.27
CA MET A 185 -22.74 1.17 -3.41
C MET A 185 -22.33 0.25 -4.56
N TYR A 186 -23.22 -0.04 -5.51
CA TYR A 186 -23.01 -1.05 -6.54
C TYR A 186 -21.68 -0.92 -7.28
N SER A 187 -21.31 0.29 -7.72
CA SER A 187 -20.03 0.53 -8.42
C SER A 187 -18.81 0.19 -7.57
N GLN A 188 -18.85 0.50 -6.27
CA GLN A 188 -17.78 0.15 -5.33
C GLN A 188 -17.77 -1.34 -5.05
N CYS A 189 -18.93 -1.95 -4.85
CA CYS A 189 -19.05 -3.38 -4.64
C CYS A 189 -18.53 -4.17 -5.86
N VAL A 190 -18.76 -3.71 -7.09
CA VAL A 190 -18.19 -4.35 -8.30
C VAL A 190 -16.66 -4.29 -8.28
N ARG A 191 -16.07 -3.14 -7.93
CA ARG A 191 -14.60 -3.03 -7.79
C ARG A 191 -14.04 -3.96 -6.71
N MET A 192 -14.72 -4.06 -5.57
CA MET A 192 -14.34 -4.99 -4.50
C MET A 192 -14.46 -6.45 -4.93
N ARG A 193 -15.50 -6.78 -5.72
CA ARG A 193 -15.70 -8.11 -6.28
C ARG A 193 -14.57 -8.47 -7.25
N HIS A 194 -14.16 -7.53 -8.11
CA HIS A 194 -13.02 -7.74 -9.00
C HIS A 194 -11.76 -8.09 -8.21
N LEU A 195 -11.44 -7.35 -7.14
CA LEU A 195 -10.32 -7.71 -6.26
C LEU A 195 -10.41 -9.15 -5.72
N SER A 196 -11.60 -9.57 -5.28
CA SER A 196 -11.82 -10.96 -4.84
C SER A 196 -11.61 -12.00 -5.93
N GLN A 197 -11.87 -11.64 -7.19
CA GLN A 197 -11.68 -12.52 -8.35
C GLN A 197 -10.20 -12.62 -8.73
N GLU A 198 -9.47 -11.50 -8.67
CA GLU A 198 -8.03 -11.45 -8.94
C GLU A 198 -7.25 -12.40 -8.03
N PHE A 199 -7.62 -12.57 -6.75
CA PHE A 199 -6.97 -13.56 -5.88
C PHE A 199 -7.02 -14.99 -6.44
N GLY A 200 -8.17 -15.38 -7.03
CA GLY A 200 -8.34 -16.69 -7.64
C GLY A 200 -7.63 -16.81 -8.99
N TRP A 201 -7.64 -15.74 -9.78
CA TRP A 201 -6.97 -15.69 -11.08
C TRP A 201 -5.44 -15.73 -10.95
N LEU A 202 -4.90 -14.99 -9.99
CA LEU A 202 -3.46 -14.96 -9.69
C LEU A 202 -3.01 -16.15 -8.83
N GLN A 203 -3.94 -16.98 -8.34
CA GLN A 203 -3.67 -18.13 -7.47
C GLN A 203 -2.90 -17.74 -6.20
N ILE A 204 -3.24 -16.60 -5.61
CA ILE A 204 -2.56 -16.07 -4.43
C ILE A 204 -2.64 -17.08 -3.28
N THR A 205 -1.49 -17.39 -2.68
CA THR A 205 -1.41 -18.27 -1.51
C THR A 205 -1.74 -17.53 -0.20
N PRO A 206 -2.12 -18.24 0.88
CA PRO A 206 -2.30 -17.60 2.19
C PRO A 206 -1.06 -16.84 2.67
N GLU A 207 0.13 -17.36 2.42
CA GLU A 207 1.40 -16.75 2.81
C GLU A 207 1.63 -15.45 2.04
N GLU A 208 1.38 -15.45 0.72
CA GLU A 208 1.46 -14.25 -0.11
C GLU A 208 0.44 -13.19 0.33
N PHE A 209 -0.79 -13.60 0.65
CA PHE A 209 -1.81 -12.70 1.20
C PHE A 209 -1.34 -12.03 2.49
N LEU A 210 -0.80 -12.80 3.44
CA LEU A 210 -0.29 -12.28 4.71
C LEU A 210 0.83 -11.25 4.46
N CYS A 211 1.75 -11.56 3.55
CA CYS A 211 2.86 -10.67 3.20
C CYS A 211 2.39 -9.39 2.49
N MET A 212 1.46 -9.49 1.55
CA MET A 212 0.94 -8.31 0.84
C MET A 212 0.13 -7.39 1.75
N LYS A 213 -0.49 -7.95 2.79
CA LYS A 213 -1.24 -7.17 3.77
C LYS A 213 -0.31 -6.42 4.74
N ALA A 214 0.79 -7.06 5.18
CA ALA A 214 1.75 -6.56 6.16
C ALA A 214 2.57 -5.36 5.63
#